data_AF-A0A1Q6RHG2-F1
#
_entry.id   AF-A0A1Q6RHG2-F1
#
_cell.length_a   1.000
_cell.length_b   1.000
_cell.length_c   1.000
_cell.angle_alpha   90.00
_cell.angle_beta   90.00
_cell.angle_gamma   90.00
#
_symmetry.space_group_name_H-M   'P 1'
#
loop_
_entity.id
_entity.type
_entity.pdbx_description
1 polymer ?
#
loop_
_entity_poly.entity_id
_entity_poly.type
_entity_poly.pdbx_seq_one_letter_code
_entity_poly.pdbx_strand_id
1 'polypeptide(L)'
;MPKYDAVVIGAGNGGLAAACRMAKGGKKTLLIERHNMPGGCASSFRRGRFEFETALHEICEWGTKENPGGCRRICDEFGLDIPWHMVPDNFRVITTASDGRTHIDATLPCTVKEFVNEMERLVPGCRKSIQDLFDLGTEFHAAGDYSLSVAGKTDPKYMQEHFPNFLRLGSYTVNPPVRQHALAVRKPRRVDTRQDQQRADDRIARMLPQHGRRGVDELHRDRDTLR
;
A
#
# COMPACT_ATOMS: atom_id res chain seq x y z
N MET A 1 23.68 21.78 -29.10
CA MET A 1 22.80 21.38 -27.97
C MET A 1 23.50 20.29 -27.17
N PRO A 2 23.39 20.26 -25.83
CA PRO A 2 23.91 19.15 -25.05
C PRO A 2 23.25 17.85 -25.50
N LYS A 3 24.07 16.80 -25.68
CA LYS A 3 23.60 15.46 -26.07
C LYS A 3 23.43 14.64 -24.80
N TYR A 4 22.22 14.16 -24.56
CA TYR A 4 21.87 13.27 -23.45
C TYR A 4 21.74 11.83 -23.97
N ASP A 5 22.14 10.87 -23.15
CA ASP A 5 21.99 9.44 -23.41
C ASP A 5 20.60 8.94 -23.00
N ALA A 6 19.96 9.61 -22.04
CA ALA A 6 18.63 9.29 -21.54
C ALA A 6 17.86 10.56 -21.16
N VAL A 7 16.55 10.55 -21.45
CA VAL A 7 15.61 11.58 -21.01
C VAL A 7 14.54 10.91 -20.16
N VAL A 8 14.38 11.36 -18.92
CA VAL A 8 13.36 10.91 -17.99
C VAL A 8 12.35 12.04 -17.80
N ILE A 9 11.07 11.74 -17.98
CA ILE A 9 9.97 12.70 -17.86
C ILE A 9 9.17 12.36 -16.60
N GLY A 10 9.11 13.31 -15.67
CA GLY A 10 8.52 13.18 -14.35
C GLY A 10 9.56 12.86 -13.27
N ALA A 11 9.62 13.68 -12.23
CA ALA A 11 10.48 13.54 -11.05
C ALA A 11 9.71 13.01 -9.83
N GLY A 12 8.76 12.09 -10.04
CA GLY A 12 8.25 11.23 -8.97
C GLY A 12 9.26 10.14 -8.59
N ASN A 13 8.97 9.35 -7.56
CA ASN A 13 9.86 8.28 -7.04
C ASN A 13 10.42 7.37 -8.14
N GLY A 14 9.58 6.91 -9.08
CA GLY A 14 10.04 6.06 -10.19
C GLY A 14 10.96 6.77 -11.18
N GLY A 15 10.68 8.04 -11.51
CA GLY A 15 11.50 8.83 -12.42
C GLY A 15 12.83 9.24 -11.79
N LEU A 16 12.82 9.63 -10.51
CA LEU A 16 14.05 9.88 -9.74
C LEU A 16 14.90 8.62 -9.65
N ALA A 17 14.33 7.46 -9.32
CA ALA A 17 15.05 6.20 -9.25
C ALA A 17 15.64 5.81 -10.61
N ALA A 18 14.87 5.94 -11.70
CA ALA A 18 15.36 5.67 -13.05
C ALA A 18 16.51 6.62 -13.45
N ALA A 19 16.35 7.92 -13.22
CA ALA A 19 17.37 8.92 -13.52
C ALA A 19 18.65 8.69 -12.71
N CYS A 20 18.51 8.36 -11.41
CA CYS A 20 19.63 8.04 -10.54
C CYS A 20 20.40 6.81 -11.04
N ARG A 21 19.71 5.71 -11.35
CA ARG A 21 20.35 4.50 -11.91
C ARG A 21 21.10 4.77 -13.21
N MET A 22 20.48 5.52 -14.13
CA MET A 22 21.12 5.88 -15.41
C MET A 22 22.36 6.74 -15.17
N ALA A 23 22.27 7.75 -14.30
CA ALA A 23 23.41 8.60 -13.95
C ALA A 23 24.54 7.81 -13.29
N LYS A 24 24.23 6.92 -12.33
CA LYS A 24 25.21 6.01 -11.71
C LYS A 24 25.87 5.06 -12.71
N GLY A 25 25.15 4.67 -13.76
CA GLY A 25 25.67 3.92 -14.90
C GLY A 25 26.51 4.74 -15.89
N GLY A 26 26.85 6.00 -15.54
CA GLY A 26 27.68 6.89 -16.37
C GLY A 26 26.95 7.54 -17.53
N LYS A 27 25.60 7.49 -17.58
CA LYS A 27 24.80 8.06 -18.67
C LYS A 27 24.50 9.53 -18.41
N LYS A 28 24.69 10.37 -19.43
CA LYS A 28 24.24 11.77 -19.42
C LYS A 28 22.73 11.81 -19.43
N THR A 29 22.14 12.00 -18.25
CA THR A 29 20.70 11.85 -18.04
C THR A 29 20.05 13.22 -17.84
N LEU A 30 19.03 13.52 -18.62
CA LEU A 30 18.15 14.68 -18.44
C LEU A 30 16.88 14.23 -17.73
N LEU A 31 16.58 14.82 -16.58
CA LEU A 31 15.31 14.64 -15.86
C LEU A 31 14.48 15.93 -16.00
N ILE A 32 13.22 15.80 -16.41
CA ILE A 32 12.31 16.93 -16.62
C ILE A 32 11.10 16.75 -15.70
N GLU A 33 10.77 17.78 -14.93
CA GLU A 33 9.58 17.84 -14.09
C GLU A 33 8.74 19.05 -14.49
N ARG A 34 7.41 18.87 -14.52
CA ARG A 34 6.45 19.93 -14.81
C ARG A 34 6.24 20.84 -13.59
N HIS A 35 6.27 20.27 -12.40
CA HIS A 35 6.13 20.97 -11.14
C HIS A 35 7.42 21.70 -10.74
N ASN A 36 7.30 22.60 -9.76
CA ASN A 36 8.42 23.34 -9.22
C ASN A 36 9.27 22.54 -8.22
N MET A 37 8.81 21.35 -7.81
CA MET A 37 9.46 20.49 -6.84
C MET A 37 9.39 19.03 -7.32
N PRO A 38 10.43 18.22 -7.07
CA PRO A 38 10.39 16.78 -7.27
C PRO A 38 9.56 16.09 -6.16
N GLY A 39 9.24 14.81 -6.36
CA GLY A 39 8.61 13.95 -5.36
C GLY A 39 7.32 13.29 -5.84
N GLY A 40 6.55 13.93 -6.73
CA GLY A 40 5.27 13.38 -7.20
C GLY A 40 4.33 13.11 -6.02
N CYS A 41 3.89 11.86 -5.83
CA CYS A 41 3.05 11.46 -4.68
C CYS A 41 3.77 11.55 -3.32
N ALA A 42 5.09 11.67 -3.31
CA ALA A 42 5.92 11.89 -2.12
C ALA A 42 6.17 13.39 -1.85
N SER A 43 5.26 14.26 -2.28
CA SER A 43 5.36 15.70 -2.04
C SER A 43 4.51 16.13 -0.85
N SER A 44 5.01 17.12 -0.13
CA SER A 44 4.33 17.82 0.95
C SER A 44 4.09 19.28 0.58
N PHE A 45 3.16 19.93 1.29
CA PHE A 45 2.96 21.38 1.23
C PHE A 45 2.74 21.95 2.63
N ARG A 46 3.07 23.24 2.80
CA ARG A 46 2.97 23.93 4.09
C ARG A 46 1.79 24.89 4.12
N ARG A 47 0.98 24.85 5.19
CA ARG A 47 -0.11 25.79 5.45
C ARG A 47 0.03 26.32 6.88
N GLY A 48 0.51 27.56 6.99
CA GLY A 48 0.86 28.16 8.28
C GLY A 48 2.04 27.44 8.93
N ARG A 49 1.84 26.93 10.16
CA ARG A 49 2.85 26.20 10.92
C ARG A 49 2.86 24.68 10.68
N PHE A 50 1.99 24.18 9.80
CA PHE A 50 1.79 22.76 9.57
C PHE A 50 2.26 22.38 8.16
N GLU A 51 2.85 21.20 8.07
CA GLU A 51 3.23 20.55 6.82
C GLU A 51 2.33 19.33 6.62
N PHE A 52 1.84 19.17 5.39
CA PHE A 52 0.88 18.15 5.01
C PHE A 52 1.43 17.36 3.85
N GLU A 53 1.43 16.04 3.98
CA GLU A 53 1.70 15.12 2.89
C GLU A 53 0.41 14.87 2.10
N THR A 54 0.54 14.69 0.78
CA THR A 54 -0.62 14.55 -0.09
C THR A 54 -1.08 13.10 -0.28
N ALA A 55 -0.15 12.14 -0.22
CA ALA A 55 -0.45 10.74 -0.47
C ALA A 55 0.46 9.78 0.31
N LEU A 56 1.78 9.94 0.20
CA LEU A 56 2.74 9.04 0.84
C LEU A 56 3.05 9.52 2.26
N HIS A 57 2.55 8.79 3.25
CA HIS A 57 2.74 9.08 4.68
C HIS A 57 3.58 8.01 5.42
N GLU A 58 3.77 6.86 4.78
CA GLU A 58 4.61 5.78 5.29
C GLU A 58 5.22 5.00 4.12
N ILE A 59 6.41 4.43 4.36
CA ILE A 59 7.10 3.58 3.41
C ILE A 59 7.45 2.28 4.16
N CYS A 60 7.07 1.15 3.56
CA CYS A 60 7.37 -0.17 4.09
C CYS A 60 8.74 -0.68 3.58
N GLU A 61 9.06 -1.95 3.86
CA GLU A 61 10.29 -2.59 3.38
C GLU A 61 11.60 -1.91 3.77
N TRP A 62 11.65 -1.33 4.98
CA TRP A 62 12.90 -0.81 5.50
C TRP A 62 13.81 -1.94 6.02
N GLY A 63 13.28 -2.80 6.89
CA GLY A 63 14.02 -3.93 7.47
C GLY A 63 15.19 -3.51 8.38
N THR A 64 15.87 -4.52 8.96
CA THR A 64 17.09 -4.32 9.75
C THR A 64 18.31 -4.24 8.83
N LYS A 65 19.49 -3.96 9.37
CA LYS A 65 20.74 -4.00 8.57
C LYS A 65 21.10 -5.42 8.15
N GLU A 66 20.79 -6.39 9.00
CA GLU A 66 21.07 -7.82 8.78
C GLU A 66 20.06 -8.45 7.82
N ASN A 67 18.85 -7.86 7.71
CA ASN A 67 17.81 -8.27 6.79
C ASN A 67 17.15 -7.04 6.15
N PRO A 68 17.83 -6.36 5.20
CA PRO A 68 17.36 -5.11 4.62
C PRO A 68 16.21 -5.36 3.66
N GLY A 69 15.14 -4.59 3.79
CA GLY A 69 14.02 -4.62 2.84
C GLY A 69 14.34 -3.87 1.54
N GLY A 70 13.44 -3.96 0.56
CA GLY A 70 13.62 -3.36 -0.77
C GLY A 70 13.89 -1.86 -0.73
N CYS A 71 13.13 -1.10 0.08
CA CYS A 71 13.32 0.33 0.20
C CYS A 71 14.69 0.71 0.79
N ARG A 72 15.17 -0.02 1.81
CA ARG A 72 16.53 0.19 2.35
C ARG A 72 17.60 -0.13 1.31
N ARG A 73 17.48 -1.26 0.61
CA ARG A 73 18.43 -1.64 -0.45
C ARG A 73 18.53 -0.58 -1.55
N ILE A 74 17.40 0.03 -1.94
CA ILE A 74 17.38 1.12 -2.93
C ILE A 74 18.04 2.40 -2.38
N CYS A 75 17.79 2.75 -1.12
CA CYS A 75 18.44 3.91 -0.50
C CYS A 75 19.95 3.71 -0.38
N ASP A 76 20.39 2.53 0.06
CA ASP A 76 21.80 2.14 0.13
C ASP A 76 22.43 2.13 -1.28
N GLU A 77 21.72 1.58 -2.27
CA GLU A 77 22.12 1.63 -3.68
C GLU A 77 22.37 3.08 -4.10
N PHE A 78 21.49 4.01 -3.78
CA PHE A 78 21.64 5.42 -4.16
C PHE A 78 22.56 6.23 -3.24
N GLY A 79 23.10 5.64 -2.17
CA GLY A 79 23.93 6.34 -1.19
C GLY A 79 23.17 7.41 -0.42
N LEU A 80 21.87 7.19 -0.20
CA LEU A 80 20.99 8.12 0.50
C LEU A 80 21.07 7.88 2.01
N ASP A 81 21.49 8.90 2.74
CA ASP A 81 21.44 8.93 4.21
C ASP A 81 20.21 9.74 4.65
N ILE A 82 19.11 9.03 4.90
CA ILE A 82 17.81 9.62 5.26
C ILE A 82 17.52 9.28 6.74
N PRO A 83 17.12 10.25 7.58
CA PRO A 83 16.66 9.95 8.93
C PRO A 83 15.28 9.29 8.88
N TRP A 84 15.19 8.05 9.36
CA TRP A 84 13.93 7.29 9.41
C TRP A 84 13.31 7.32 10.80
N HIS A 85 12.02 7.66 10.85
CA HIS A 85 11.21 7.52 12.03
C HIS A 85 10.45 6.18 11.96
N MET A 86 10.93 5.20 12.73
CA MET A 86 10.32 3.86 12.74
C MET A 86 9.02 3.88 13.52
N VAL A 87 7.95 3.41 12.89
CA VAL A 87 6.65 3.15 13.54
C VAL A 87 6.62 1.68 13.97
N PRO A 88 6.30 1.37 15.23
CA PRO A 88 6.39 0.00 15.76
C PRO A 88 5.23 -0.92 15.37
N ASP A 89 4.10 -0.35 14.94
CA ASP A 89 2.86 -1.04 14.63
C ASP A 89 2.42 -0.72 13.19
N ASN A 90 1.72 -1.66 12.54
CA ASN A 90 1.22 -1.44 11.18
C ASN A 90 0.10 -0.39 11.19
N PHE A 91 -0.94 -0.63 11.99
CA PHE A 91 -2.05 0.30 12.17
C PHE A 91 -2.88 -0.07 13.40
N ARG A 92 -3.56 0.92 13.97
CA ARG A 92 -4.59 0.72 14.99
C ARG A 92 -5.97 0.83 14.36
N VAL A 93 -6.79 -0.20 14.53
CA VAL A 93 -8.18 -0.21 14.08
C VAL A 93 -9.08 0.06 15.27
N ILE A 94 -9.82 1.15 15.20
CA ILE A 94 -10.94 1.45 16.10
C ILE A 94 -12.20 1.45 15.26
N THR A 95 -13.01 0.40 15.36
CA THR A 95 -14.21 0.24 14.55
C THR A 95 -15.29 -0.54 15.28
N THR A 96 -16.47 -0.63 14.68
CA THR A 96 -17.52 -1.55 15.11
C THR A 96 -17.72 -2.57 13.99
N ALA A 97 -17.77 -3.85 14.36
CA ALA A 97 -17.98 -4.93 13.39
C ALA A 97 -19.33 -4.78 12.69
N SER A 98 -19.52 -5.56 11.62
CA SER A 98 -20.73 -5.53 10.80
C SER A 98 -22.01 -5.94 11.53
N ASP A 99 -21.90 -6.54 12.72
CA ASP A 99 -23.02 -6.82 13.61
C ASP A 99 -23.55 -5.59 14.35
N GLY A 100 -22.84 -4.45 14.29
CA GLY A 100 -23.17 -3.19 14.95
C GLY A 100 -23.02 -3.22 16.48
N ARG A 101 -22.44 -4.28 17.05
CA ARG A 101 -22.35 -4.51 18.50
C ARG A 101 -20.93 -4.77 18.98
N THR A 102 -20.12 -5.43 18.15
CA THR A 102 -18.75 -5.78 18.53
C THR A 102 -17.84 -4.59 18.26
N HIS A 103 -17.40 -3.92 19.33
CA HIS A 103 -16.39 -2.88 19.24
C HIS A 103 -15.00 -3.50 19.13
N ILE A 104 -14.24 -3.07 18.14
CA ILE A 104 -12.87 -3.49 17.88
C ILE A 104 -11.99 -2.27 18.17
N ASP A 105 -11.09 -2.44 19.13
CA ASP A 105 -9.95 -1.54 19.36
C ASP A 105 -8.72 -2.44 19.43
N ALA A 106 -7.98 -2.46 18.32
CA ALA A 106 -6.85 -3.37 18.14
C ALA A 106 -5.69 -2.65 17.47
N THR A 107 -4.48 -2.88 17.97
CA THR A 107 -3.23 -2.45 17.34
C THR A 107 -2.59 -3.68 16.71
N LEU A 108 -2.35 -3.65 15.40
CA LEU A 108 -1.80 -4.79 14.68
C LEU A 108 -0.27 -4.71 14.62
N PRO A 109 0.44 -5.68 15.23
CA PRO A 109 1.91 -5.70 15.23
C PRO A 109 2.49 -5.92 13.83
N CYS A 110 3.72 -5.44 13.61
CA CYS A 110 4.42 -5.60 12.33
C CYS A 110 4.90 -7.02 12.02
N THR A 111 5.14 -7.87 13.03
CA THR A 111 5.67 -9.23 12.78
C THR A 111 4.56 -10.24 12.52
N VAL A 112 4.80 -11.21 11.62
CA VAL A 112 3.83 -12.28 11.31
C VAL A 112 3.38 -13.02 12.57
N LYS A 113 4.32 -13.40 13.44
CA LYS A 113 4.01 -14.13 14.67
C LYS A 113 3.07 -13.33 15.58
N GLU A 114 3.41 -12.08 15.86
CA GLU A 114 2.60 -11.26 16.77
C GLU A 114 1.27 -10.84 16.12
N PHE A 115 1.25 -10.63 14.81
CA PHE A 115 0.00 -10.43 14.07
C PHE A 115 -0.92 -11.66 14.18
N VAL A 116 -0.40 -12.87 13.97
CA VAL A 116 -1.18 -14.11 14.10
C VAL A 116 -1.69 -14.30 15.54
N ASN A 117 -0.88 -13.96 16.55
CA ASN A 117 -1.31 -13.99 17.95
C ASN A 117 -2.46 -13.02 18.22
N GLU A 118 -2.35 -11.79 17.73
CA GLU A 118 -3.39 -10.77 17.92
C GLU A 118 -4.68 -11.13 17.17
N MET A 119 -4.56 -11.69 15.95
CA MET A 119 -5.71 -12.18 15.21
C MET A 119 -6.41 -13.35 15.90
N GLU A 120 -5.67 -14.30 16.47
CA GLU A 120 -6.25 -15.41 17.25
C GLU A 120 -6.96 -14.90 18.52
N ARG A 121 -6.45 -13.83 19.14
CA ARG A 121 -7.10 -13.18 20.28
C ARG A 121 -8.41 -12.52 19.87
N LEU A 122 -8.44 -11.83 18.73
CA LEU A 122 -9.62 -11.12 18.22
C LEU A 122 -10.66 -12.06 17.61
N VAL A 123 -10.21 -13.14 16.96
CA VAL A 123 -11.04 -14.13 16.25
C VAL A 123 -10.54 -15.54 16.59
N PRO A 124 -10.97 -16.12 17.73
CA PRO A 124 -10.52 -17.44 18.17
C PRO A 124 -10.71 -18.53 17.10
N GLY A 125 -9.67 -19.32 16.88
CA GLY A 125 -9.62 -20.39 15.88
C GLY A 125 -9.12 -19.98 14.49
N CYS A 126 -8.82 -18.70 14.24
CA CYS A 126 -8.37 -18.24 12.92
C CYS A 126 -6.88 -18.47 12.64
N ARG A 127 -6.07 -18.82 13.65
CA ARG A 127 -4.59 -18.93 13.56
C ARG A 127 -4.12 -19.64 12.30
N LYS A 128 -4.66 -20.84 12.03
CA LYS A 128 -4.24 -21.62 10.87
C LYS A 128 -4.50 -20.86 9.56
N SER A 129 -5.69 -20.31 9.40
CA SER A 129 -6.06 -19.58 8.18
C SER A 129 -5.22 -18.31 7.96
N ILE A 130 -4.89 -17.60 9.03
CA ILE A 130 -4.01 -16.42 8.94
C ILE A 130 -2.57 -16.84 8.65
N GLN A 131 -2.08 -17.91 9.27
CA GLN A 131 -0.75 -18.44 8.99
C GLN A 131 -0.63 -18.90 7.52
N ASP A 132 -1.60 -19.68 7.03
CA ASP A 132 -1.62 -20.13 5.63
C ASP A 132 -1.59 -18.94 4.65
N LEU A 133 -2.25 -17.82 4.98
CA LEU A 133 -2.22 -16.59 4.17
C LEU A 133 -0.84 -15.94 4.13
N PHE A 134 -0.15 -15.85 5.27
CA PHE A 134 1.21 -15.31 5.33
C PHE A 134 2.23 -16.22 4.65
N ASP A 135 2.11 -17.53 4.81
CA ASP A 135 2.98 -18.51 4.17
C ASP A 135 2.84 -18.41 2.63
N LEU A 136 1.60 -18.29 2.14
CA LEU A 136 1.31 -18.04 0.73
C LEU A 136 1.93 -16.72 0.24
N GLY A 137 1.75 -15.63 1.00
CA GLY A 137 2.33 -14.33 0.66
C GLY A 137 3.86 -14.34 0.67
N THR A 138 4.47 -15.13 1.54
CA THR A 138 5.92 -15.33 1.63
C THR A 138 6.45 -16.09 0.43
N GLU A 139 5.77 -17.18 0.03
CA GLU A 139 6.11 -17.92 -1.18
C GLU A 139 6.01 -17.03 -2.43
N PHE A 140 4.96 -16.20 -2.53
CA PHE A 140 4.78 -15.28 -3.64
C PHE A 140 5.87 -14.20 -3.71
N HIS A 141 6.26 -13.64 -2.56
CA HIS A 141 7.38 -12.70 -2.50
C HIS A 141 8.69 -13.38 -2.93
N ALA A 142 8.98 -14.57 -2.40
CA ALA A 142 10.19 -15.31 -2.75
C ALA A 142 10.25 -15.66 -4.25
N ALA A 143 9.11 -16.05 -4.84
CA ALA A 143 9.00 -16.30 -6.27
C ALA A 143 9.24 -15.02 -7.10
N GLY A 144 8.70 -13.89 -6.65
CA GLY A 144 8.92 -12.58 -7.26
C GLY A 144 10.38 -12.14 -7.20
N ASP A 145 11.01 -12.26 -6.03
CA ASP A 145 12.43 -11.96 -5.81
C ASP A 145 13.33 -12.83 -6.70
N TYR A 146 13.06 -14.14 -6.75
CA TYR A 146 13.78 -15.04 -7.66
C TYR A 146 13.59 -14.62 -9.12
N SER A 147 12.36 -14.37 -9.57
CA SER A 147 12.06 -13.94 -10.93
C SER A 147 12.83 -12.66 -11.31
N LEU A 148 12.85 -11.67 -10.41
CA LEU A 148 13.60 -10.43 -10.61
C LEU A 148 15.12 -10.68 -10.67
N SER A 149 15.66 -11.56 -9.82
CA SER A 149 17.09 -11.89 -9.79
C SER A 149 17.63 -12.49 -11.09
N VAL A 150 16.75 -13.14 -11.86
CA VAL A 150 17.08 -13.77 -13.15
C VAL A 150 16.48 -13.01 -14.34
N ALA A 151 16.09 -11.74 -14.14
CA ALA A 151 15.49 -10.89 -15.16
C ALA A 151 14.30 -11.56 -15.89
N GLY A 152 13.46 -12.26 -15.14
CA GLY A 152 12.28 -12.97 -15.63
C GLY A 152 12.55 -14.30 -16.34
N LYS A 153 13.82 -14.69 -16.54
CA LYS A 153 14.20 -15.97 -17.18
C LYS A 153 14.29 -17.09 -16.14
N THR A 154 13.16 -17.43 -15.53
CA THR A 154 13.07 -18.43 -14.46
C THR A 154 13.28 -19.86 -14.94
N ASP A 155 13.99 -20.68 -14.16
CA ASP A 155 14.01 -22.14 -14.36
C ASP A 155 12.66 -22.78 -13.98
N PRO A 156 11.94 -23.43 -14.91
CA PRO A 156 10.64 -24.04 -14.64
C PRO A 156 10.67 -25.13 -13.55
N LYS A 157 11.75 -25.93 -13.44
CA LYS A 157 11.84 -26.99 -12.43
C LYS A 157 11.99 -26.39 -11.04
N TYR A 158 12.89 -25.41 -10.92
CA TYR A 158 13.09 -24.66 -9.67
C TYR A 158 11.78 -23.99 -9.22
N MET A 159 11.06 -23.35 -10.14
CA MET A 159 9.77 -22.71 -9.83
C MET A 159 8.73 -23.73 -9.33
N GLN A 160 8.67 -24.92 -9.92
CA GLN A 160 7.71 -25.97 -9.50
C GLN A 160 8.06 -26.56 -8.14
N GLU A 161 9.34 -26.75 -7.86
CA GLU A 161 9.82 -27.32 -6.61
C GLU A 161 9.67 -26.36 -5.43
N HIS A 162 9.99 -25.08 -5.64
CA HIS A 162 10.05 -24.08 -4.56
C HIS A 162 8.81 -23.19 -4.46
N PHE A 163 8.10 -22.95 -5.57
CA PHE A 163 6.97 -22.01 -5.61
C PHE A 163 5.70 -22.60 -6.27
N PRO A 164 5.23 -23.78 -5.83
CA PRO A 164 4.11 -24.46 -6.45
C PRO A 164 2.78 -23.68 -6.34
N ASN A 165 2.54 -22.95 -5.25
CA ASN A 165 1.34 -22.12 -5.11
C ASN A 165 1.42 -20.87 -5.96
N PHE A 166 2.61 -20.27 -6.12
CA PHE A 166 2.81 -19.15 -7.05
C PHE A 166 2.44 -19.55 -8.47
N LEU A 167 2.92 -20.69 -8.97
CA LEU A 167 2.56 -21.18 -10.30
C LEU A 167 1.06 -21.51 -10.42
N ARG A 168 0.49 -22.09 -9.36
CA ARG A 168 -0.92 -22.51 -9.34
C ARG A 168 -1.88 -21.34 -9.34
N LEU A 169 -1.57 -20.28 -8.59
CA LEU A 169 -2.51 -19.19 -8.28
C LEU A 169 -2.13 -17.86 -8.94
N GLY A 170 -0.90 -17.69 -9.42
CA GLY A 170 -0.40 -16.42 -9.96
C GLY A 170 -1.14 -15.94 -11.22
N SER A 171 -1.76 -16.85 -11.97
CA SER A 171 -2.59 -16.53 -13.14
C SER A 171 -4.06 -16.25 -12.80
N TYR A 172 -4.46 -16.45 -11.55
CA TYR A 172 -5.86 -16.31 -11.17
C TYR A 172 -6.15 -14.83 -10.94
N THR A 173 -7.31 -14.37 -11.41
CA THR A 173 -7.82 -13.06 -11.00
C THR A 173 -8.09 -13.08 -9.48
N VAL A 174 -8.15 -11.94 -8.81
CA VAL A 174 -8.30 -11.90 -7.33
C VAL A 174 -9.59 -12.57 -6.82
N ASN A 175 -10.59 -12.74 -7.68
CA ASN A 175 -11.92 -13.24 -7.31
C ASN A 175 -12.00 -14.78 -7.10
N PRO A 176 -11.45 -15.64 -7.98
CA PRO A 176 -11.43 -17.09 -7.77
C PRO A 176 -10.63 -17.61 -6.57
N PRO A 177 -9.35 -17.23 -6.33
CA PRO A 177 -8.52 -17.76 -5.23
C PRO A 177 -9.06 -17.38 -3.87
N VAL A 178 -9.43 -16.11 -3.70
CA VAL A 178 -9.98 -15.60 -2.44
C VAL A 178 -11.32 -16.27 -2.14
N ARG A 179 -12.16 -16.56 -3.15
CA ARG A 179 -13.36 -17.37 -2.92
C ARG A 179 -13.03 -18.80 -2.52
N GLN A 180 -12.06 -19.45 -3.17
CA GLN A 180 -11.76 -20.86 -2.88
C GLN A 180 -11.16 -21.05 -1.47
N HIS A 181 -10.44 -20.06 -0.93
CA HIS A 181 -10.01 -20.05 0.48
C HIS A 181 -11.06 -19.49 1.45
N ALA A 182 -11.85 -18.48 1.06
CA ALA A 182 -12.83 -17.83 1.94
C ALA A 182 -14.20 -18.52 2.02
N LEU A 183 -14.51 -19.49 1.16
CA LEU A 183 -15.79 -20.21 1.17
C LEU A 183 -15.99 -21.10 2.41
N ALA A 184 -14.98 -21.23 3.29
CA ALA A 184 -15.14 -21.81 4.62
C ALA A 184 -15.83 -20.86 5.63
N VAL A 185 -15.99 -19.57 5.31
CA VAL A 185 -16.62 -18.57 6.18
C VAL A 185 -17.91 -18.06 5.53
N ARG A 186 -19.05 -18.26 6.20
CA ARG A 186 -20.37 -17.79 5.74
C ARG A 186 -20.32 -16.28 5.44
N LYS A 187 -20.72 -15.90 4.21
CA LYS A 187 -20.81 -14.50 3.80
C LYS A 187 -21.88 -13.75 4.62
N PRO A 188 -21.56 -12.60 5.24
CA PRO A 188 -22.56 -11.62 5.66
C PRO A 188 -23.20 -10.94 4.43
N ARG A 189 -24.36 -10.34 4.65
CA ARG A 189 -25.19 -9.65 3.63
C ARG A 189 -24.37 -8.57 2.88
N ARG A 190 -24.65 -8.38 1.58
CA ARG A 190 -24.04 -7.31 0.76
C ARG A 190 -24.33 -5.94 1.38
N VAL A 191 -23.28 -5.18 1.64
CA VAL A 191 -23.33 -3.75 1.96
C VAL A 191 -23.47 -2.99 0.64
N ASP A 192 -24.50 -2.16 0.50
CA ASP A 192 -24.69 -1.27 -0.65
C ASP A 192 -24.06 0.08 -0.33
N THR A 193 -22.78 0.22 -0.71
CA THR A 193 -21.93 1.36 -0.36
C THR A 193 -22.50 2.71 -0.80
N ARG A 194 -23.38 2.77 -1.79
CA ARG A 194 -24.02 4.03 -2.20
C ARG A 194 -25.15 4.43 -1.27
N GLN A 195 -26.00 3.48 -0.88
CA GLN A 195 -27.09 3.78 0.07
C GLN A 195 -26.55 4.08 1.46
N ASP A 196 -25.49 3.40 1.88
CA ASP A 196 -24.92 3.59 3.21
C ASP A 196 -24.14 4.92 3.32
N GLN A 197 -23.47 5.36 2.25
CA GLN A 197 -22.82 6.67 2.19
C GLN A 197 -23.86 7.81 2.22
N GLN A 198 -24.93 7.70 1.44
CA GLN A 198 -26.02 8.70 1.43
C GLN A 198 -26.67 8.84 2.82
N ARG A 199 -26.89 7.72 3.51
CA ARG A 199 -27.46 7.71 4.87
C ARG A 199 -26.49 8.29 5.92
N ALA A 200 -25.18 8.13 5.73
CA ALA A 200 -24.17 8.72 6.61
C ALA A 200 -24.11 10.24 6.43
N ASP A 201 -24.11 10.71 5.17
CA ASP A 201 -24.08 12.14 4.84
C ASP A 201 -25.36 12.85 5.34
N ASP A 202 -26.53 12.21 5.19
CA ASP A 202 -27.81 12.71 5.72
C ASP A 202 -27.86 12.79 7.25
N ARG A 203 -27.16 11.89 7.96
CA ARG A 203 -27.05 11.92 9.43
C ARG A 203 -26.13 13.05 9.89
N ILE A 204 -25.01 13.26 9.20
CA ILE A 204 -24.05 14.32 9.48
C ILE A 204 -24.69 15.70 9.24
N ALA A 205 -25.44 15.86 8.15
CA ALA A 205 -26.13 17.13 7.83
C ALA A 205 -27.20 17.53 8.88
N ARG A 206 -27.81 16.56 9.56
CA ARG A 206 -28.80 16.82 10.63
C ARG A 206 -28.17 17.22 11.97
N MET A 207 -26.91 16.87 12.21
CA MET A 207 -26.18 17.18 13.44
C MET A 207 -25.50 18.55 13.42
N LEU A 208 -25.40 19.20 12.25
CA LEU A 208 -24.77 20.52 12.12
C LEU A 208 -25.76 21.69 12.37
N PRO A 209 -25.38 22.73 13.15
CA PRO A 209 -26.18 23.94 13.31
C PRO A 209 -26.34 24.70 11.99
N GLN A 210 -27.38 25.55 11.88
CA GLN A 210 -27.90 26.08 10.60
C GLN A 210 -26.87 26.76 9.67
N HIS A 211 -25.75 27.28 10.19
CA HIS A 211 -24.67 27.84 9.37
C HIS A 211 -23.74 26.79 8.71
N GLY A 212 -23.69 25.55 9.20
CA GLY A 212 -22.87 24.47 8.63
C GLY A 212 -23.53 23.70 7.48
N ARG A 213 -24.84 23.88 7.25
CA ARG A 213 -25.57 23.16 6.19
C ARG A 213 -25.26 23.67 4.78
N ARG A 214 -24.86 24.94 4.63
CA ARG A 214 -24.52 25.52 3.31
C ARG A 214 -23.25 24.93 2.67
N GLY A 215 -22.29 24.48 3.49
CA GLY A 215 -21.04 23.92 2.97
C GLY A 215 -21.17 22.53 2.35
N VAL A 216 -22.19 21.75 2.74
CA VAL A 216 -22.45 20.41 2.19
C VAL A 216 -23.14 20.52 0.82
N ASP A 217 -24.03 21.50 0.66
CA ASP A 217 -24.72 21.77 -0.61
C ASP A 217 -23.77 22.32 -1.70
N GLU A 218 -22.73 23.08 -1.33
CA GLU A 218 -21.69 23.56 -2.28
C GLU A 218 -20.78 22.42 -2.77
N LEU A 219 -20.44 21.46 -1.89
CA LEU A 219 -19.65 20.27 -2.22
C LEU A 219 -20.34 19.31 -3.21
N HIS A 220 -21.67 19.31 -3.26
CA HIS A 220 -22.44 18.54 -4.25
C HIS A 220 -22.50 19.23 -5.62
N ARG A 221 -22.52 20.57 -5.70
CA ARG A 221 -22.51 21.29 -6.98
C ARG A 221 -21.18 21.18 -7.72
N ASP A 222 -20.06 21.22 -7.01
CA ASP A 222 -18.72 21.17 -7.63
C ASP A 222 -18.40 19.80 -8.27
N ARG A 223 -19.12 18.73 -7.88
CA ARG A 223 -18.97 17.40 -8.49
C ARG A 223 -19.67 17.28 -9.85
N ASP A 224 -20.71 18.08 -10.12
CA ASP A 224 -21.46 18.02 -11.38
C ASP A 224 -20.84 18.90 -12.49
N THR A 225 -19.93 19.82 -12.14
CA THR A 225 -19.24 20.71 -13.09
C THR A 225 -17.89 20.19 -13.60
N LEU A 226 -17.45 19.00 -13.20
CA LEU A 226 -16.21 18.34 -13.66
C LEU A 226 -16.47 17.16 -14.61
N ARG A 227 -17.51 17.24 -15.45
CA ARG A 227 -17.72 16.33 -16.60
C ARG A 227 -17.45 17.01 -17.93
#